data_AF-A0A7S3P037-F1
#
_entry.id   AF-A0A7S3P037-F1
#
_cell.length_a   1.000
_cell.length_b   1.000
_cell.length_c   1.000
_cell.angle_alpha   90.00
_cell.angle_beta   90.00
_cell.angle_gamma   90.00
#
_symmetry.space_group_name_H-M   'P 1'
#
loop_
_entity.id
_entity.type
_entity.pdbx_description
1 polymer ?
#
loop_
_entity_poly.entity_id
_entity_poly.type
_entity_poly.pdbx_seq_one_letter_code
_entity_poly.pdbx_strand_id
1 'polypeptide(L)'
;INMNSQQNIDQQIGIGSEEQTKLEHTPGSFQASYIDVIAAMPGSEDKELIKNVRVDKDINGNILVSTVCRRLVEHGFNVTGMRVSYYSPIEQMYIFAGKDPIPLEKDGISVNNLSNNRLTLKFRPGQDNSPKGMPPAPVLENQPSSYSQNPEGQIGFTGTGMNMMHQAPPVQAPPPIPTPPPVQNTPMSSGPTLDIEEKEKSDSQDQSNMEIWSSAKANRRTKERKISFVIEKVSMWRKLYNGIQDNTGKIVRYSLEDAAKKVGISKKSLDDYLLQLRYGKKYGFDFNEHKEAKIGILRAFVKKKKQEEKDKQKGKMDALSD
;
A
#
# COMPACT_ATOMS: atom_id res chain seq x y z
N ILE A 1 34.68 60.23 22.80
CA ILE A 1 36.15 60.36 22.72
C ILE A 1 36.67 58.93 22.57
N ASN A 2 37.14 58.35 21.46
CA ASN A 2 37.59 58.70 20.10
C ASN A 2 36.87 57.74 19.12
N MET A 3 36.38 58.10 17.94
CA MET A 3 37.02 58.59 16.70
C MET A 3 37.83 57.56 15.88
N ASN A 4 37.33 57.34 14.64
CA ASN A 4 37.99 56.92 13.39
C ASN A 4 38.56 55.48 13.29
N SER A 5 38.52 54.78 12.15
CA SER A 5 38.51 55.26 10.75
C SER A 5 37.88 54.26 9.78
N GLN A 6 37.21 54.81 8.76
CA GLN A 6 36.86 54.19 7.48
C GLN A 6 38.11 53.86 6.65
N GLN A 7 38.00 52.85 5.78
CA GLN A 7 38.59 52.89 4.43
C GLN A 7 37.63 52.29 3.39
N ASN A 8 37.35 53.12 2.38
CA ASN A 8 36.75 52.80 1.09
C ASN A 8 37.67 51.87 0.28
N ILE A 9 37.10 50.96 -0.51
CA ILE A 9 37.64 50.61 -1.83
C ILE A 9 36.47 50.53 -2.82
N ASP A 10 36.62 51.34 -3.86
CA ASP A 10 35.70 51.59 -4.96
C ASP A 10 35.60 50.45 -5.99
N GLN A 11 34.44 50.50 -6.64
CA GLN A 11 33.98 49.96 -7.92
C GLN A 11 35.04 49.52 -8.95
N GLN A 12 34.77 48.36 -9.56
CA GLN A 12 34.95 48.19 -11.00
C GLN A 12 33.71 47.56 -11.62
N ILE A 13 33.14 48.31 -12.57
CA ILE A 13 32.06 47.95 -13.48
C ILE A 13 32.67 47.12 -14.61
N GLY A 14 32.28 45.84 -14.70
CA GLY A 14 32.57 44.96 -15.82
C GLY A 14 31.29 44.60 -16.54
N ILE A 15 30.96 45.33 -17.61
CA ILE A 15 29.96 44.97 -18.60
C ILE A 15 30.63 43.93 -19.51
N GLY A 16 30.14 42.68 -19.49
CA GLY A 16 30.67 41.60 -20.29
C GLY A 16 29.61 40.55 -20.58
N SER A 17 29.10 40.59 -21.83
CA SER A 17 28.58 39.48 -22.63
C SER A 17 27.60 38.48 -21.99
N GLU A 18 26.33 38.61 -22.37
CA GLU A 18 25.35 37.51 -22.41
C GLU A 18 25.84 36.41 -23.35
N GLU A 19 26.72 35.55 -22.85
CA GLU A 19 26.95 34.23 -23.42
C GLU A 19 25.95 33.28 -22.75
N GLN A 20 25.05 32.72 -23.56
CA GLN A 20 24.06 31.74 -23.13
C GLN A 20 24.75 30.53 -22.51
N THR A 21 24.95 30.56 -21.20
CA THR A 21 25.37 29.40 -20.43
C THR A 21 24.23 28.39 -20.43
N LYS A 22 24.36 27.43 -21.34
CA LYS A 22 23.90 26.06 -21.19
C LYS A 22 24.03 25.68 -19.71
N LEU A 23 22.90 25.58 -19.01
CA LEU A 23 22.81 25.13 -17.62
C LEU A 23 23.37 23.71 -17.53
N GLU A 24 24.69 23.61 -17.39
CA GLU A 24 25.32 22.44 -16.81
C GLU A 24 24.72 22.29 -15.43
N HIS A 25 23.86 21.28 -15.27
CA HIS A 25 23.48 20.81 -13.97
C HIS A 25 24.78 20.35 -13.29
N THR A 26 25.39 21.22 -12.49
CA THR A 26 26.37 20.80 -11.48
C THR A 26 25.72 19.61 -10.77
N PRO A 27 26.30 18.40 -10.83
CA PRO A 27 25.71 17.22 -10.23
C PRO A 27 25.43 17.53 -8.76
N GLY A 28 24.15 17.72 -8.45
CA GLY A 28 23.70 18.32 -7.21
C GLY A 28 24.23 17.54 -6.03
N SER A 29 24.63 18.24 -4.97
CA SER A 29 25.15 17.63 -3.75
C SER A 29 24.08 16.70 -3.15
N PHE A 30 24.21 15.40 -3.38
CA PHE A 30 23.37 14.41 -2.71
C PHE A 30 23.79 14.32 -1.24
N GLN A 31 22.83 14.44 -0.32
CA GLN A 31 23.10 14.24 1.10
C GLN A 31 23.08 12.74 1.40
N ALA A 32 24.24 12.17 1.71
CA ALA A 32 24.33 10.78 2.16
C ALA A 32 23.75 10.62 3.58
N SER A 33 23.09 9.49 3.84
CA SER A 33 22.59 9.12 5.17
C SER A 33 22.69 7.60 5.35
N TYR A 34 22.55 7.12 6.59
CA TYR A 34 22.57 5.69 6.90
C TYR A 34 21.24 5.28 7.53
N ILE A 35 20.63 4.21 7.00
CA ILE A 35 19.37 3.66 7.49
C ILE A 35 19.46 2.15 7.64
N ASP A 36 18.58 1.59 8.46
CA ASP A 36 18.35 0.14 8.45
C ASP A 36 17.34 -0.22 7.36
N VAL A 37 17.53 -1.35 6.68
CA VAL A 37 16.62 -1.85 5.64
C VAL A 37 16.12 -3.23 6.02
N ILE A 38 14.80 -3.40 6.08
CA ILE A 38 14.17 -4.73 6.14
C ILE A 38 13.81 -5.14 4.72
N ALA A 39 14.42 -6.20 4.20
CA ALA A 39 14.10 -6.77 2.90
C ALA A 39 13.21 -8.02 3.08
N ALA A 40 12.03 -8.02 2.46
CA ALA A 40 11.18 -9.20 2.31
C ALA A 40 11.31 -9.74 0.88
N MET A 41 12.08 -10.83 0.72
CA MET A 41 12.40 -11.45 -0.57
C MET A 41 11.32 -12.44 -1.00
N PRO A 42 11.11 -12.64 -2.32
CA PRO A 42 10.15 -13.63 -2.80
C PRO A 42 10.61 -15.06 -2.47
N GLY A 43 9.69 -15.89 -2.02
CA GLY A 43 9.99 -17.29 -1.64
C GLY A 43 10.57 -17.46 -0.23
N SER A 44 10.91 -16.36 0.45
CA SER A 44 11.27 -16.37 1.88
C SER A 44 10.08 -15.91 2.71
N GLU A 45 9.77 -16.63 3.79
CA GLU A 45 8.83 -16.14 4.82
C GLU A 45 9.49 -15.14 5.76
N ASP A 46 10.81 -15.25 5.91
CA ASP A 46 11.62 -14.43 6.79
C ASP A 46 11.97 -13.09 6.14
N LYS A 47 12.03 -12.07 7.01
CA LYS A 47 12.49 -10.74 6.63
C LYS A 47 13.92 -10.57 7.10
N GLU A 48 14.78 -10.12 6.20
CA GLU A 48 16.18 -9.88 6.51
C GLU A 48 16.40 -8.42 6.88
N LEU A 49 17.15 -8.18 7.96
CA LEU A 49 17.52 -6.84 8.41
C LEU A 49 18.96 -6.54 8.01
N ILE A 50 19.13 -5.64 7.05
CA ILE A 50 20.44 -5.07 6.68
C ILE A 50 20.63 -3.76 7.43
N LYS A 51 21.67 -3.68 8.28
CA LYS A 51 21.94 -2.50 9.10
C LYS A 51 22.85 -1.51 8.38
N ASN A 52 22.71 -0.23 8.71
CA ASN A 52 23.61 0.85 8.26
C ASN A 52 23.81 0.89 6.73
N VAL A 53 22.73 0.74 5.97
CA VAL A 53 22.74 0.89 4.52
C VAL A 53 22.90 2.37 4.18
N ARG A 54 23.95 2.70 3.43
CA ARG A 54 24.18 4.06 2.92
C ARG A 54 23.17 4.39 1.83
N VAL A 55 22.42 5.47 2.01
CA VAL A 55 21.40 5.94 1.07
C VAL A 55 21.67 7.38 0.66
N ASP A 56 21.37 7.67 -0.61
CA ASP A 56 21.42 9.02 -1.15
C ASP A 56 20.02 9.65 -1.03
N LYS A 57 19.99 10.96 -0.78
CA LYS A 57 18.75 11.75 -0.70
C LYS A 57 18.70 12.77 -1.82
N ASP A 58 17.50 12.99 -2.37
CA ASP A 58 17.25 14.06 -3.32
C ASP A 58 17.30 15.46 -2.65
N ILE A 59 17.13 16.52 -3.45
CA ILE A 59 17.08 17.91 -2.98
C ILE A 59 15.95 18.18 -1.97
N ASN A 60 14.92 17.33 -1.92
CA ASN A 60 13.80 17.43 -0.99
C ASN A 60 14.02 16.57 0.27
N GLY A 61 15.17 15.91 0.38
CA GLY A 61 15.49 14.99 1.47
C GLY A 61 14.82 13.61 1.35
N ASN A 62 14.16 13.29 0.24
CA ASN A 62 13.58 11.96 0.01
C ASN A 62 14.68 10.94 -0.27
N ILE A 63 14.50 9.73 0.23
CA ILE A 63 15.45 8.62 0.03
C ILE A 63 15.28 8.05 -1.37
N LEU A 64 16.40 7.90 -2.09
CA LEU A 64 16.46 7.30 -3.42
C LEU A 64 16.44 5.77 -3.34
N VAL A 65 15.35 5.14 -3.79
CA VAL A 65 15.17 3.67 -3.72
C VAL A 65 16.18 2.92 -4.57
N SER A 66 16.56 3.45 -5.72
CA SER A 66 17.55 2.88 -6.63
C SER A 66 18.90 2.73 -5.92
N THR A 67 19.26 3.69 -5.08
CA THR A 67 20.48 3.63 -4.27
C THR A 67 20.38 2.52 -3.23
N VAL A 68 19.22 2.35 -2.60
CA VAL A 68 18.97 1.22 -1.67
C VAL A 68 19.10 -0.11 -2.41
N CYS A 69 18.44 -0.28 -3.55
CA CYS A 69 18.51 -1.51 -4.36
C CYS A 69 19.96 -1.85 -4.76
N ARG A 70 20.71 -0.85 -5.25
CA ARG A 70 22.14 -1.01 -5.59
C ARG A 70 22.96 -1.50 -4.40
N ARG A 71 22.77 -0.92 -3.20
CA ARG A 71 23.46 -1.39 -1.99
C ARG A 71 23.06 -2.81 -1.59
N LEU A 72 21.80 -3.20 -1.81
CA LEU A 72 21.36 -4.58 -1.59
C LEU A 72 22.05 -5.56 -2.56
N VAL A 73 22.22 -5.18 -3.82
CA VAL A 73 23.02 -6.00 -4.78
C VAL A 73 24.46 -6.17 -4.29
N GLU A 74 25.09 -5.10 -3.79
CA GLU A 74 26.43 -5.17 -3.19
C GLU A 74 26.50 -6.11 -1.97
N HIS A 75 25.38 -6.33 -1.27
CA HIS A 75 25.26 -7.27 -0.15
C HIS A 75 24.87 -8.69 -0.58
N GLY A 76 24.81 -8.97 -1.89
CA GLY A 76 24.50 -10.30 -2.44
C GLY A 76 23.03 -10.58 -2.70
N PHE A 77 22.15 -9.58 -2.57
CA PHE A 77 20.72 -9.76 -2.87
C PHE A 77 20.45 -9.63 -4.37
N ASN A 78 19.80 -10.63 -4.96
CA ASN A 78 19.33 -10.55 -6.34
C ASN A 78 18.00 -9.79 -6.42
N VAL A 79 18.06 -8.47 -6.61
CA VAL A 79 16.86 -7.60 -6.71
C VAL A 79 16.58 -7.12 -8.14
N THR A 80 17.50 -7.36 -9.08
CA THR A 80 17.39 -6.91 -10.48
C THR A 80 16.14 -7.46 -11.16
N GLY A 81 15.37 -6.59 -11.82
CA GLY A 81 14.13 -6.96 -12.50
C GLY A 81 12.94 -7.22 -11.57
N MET A 82 13.12 -7.12 -10.24
CA MET A 82 12.05 -7.32 -9.27
C MET A 82 11.17 -6.08 -9.12
N ARG A 83 9.91 -6.31 -8.78
CA ARG A 83 8.97 -5.26 -8.37
C ARG A 83 9.24 -4.88 -6.92
N VAL A 84 9.63 -3.63 -6.70
CA VAL A 84 9.96 -3.08 -5.39
C VAL A 84 8.76 -2.33 -4.84
N SER A 85 8.38 -2.62 -3.60
CA SER A 85 7.34 -1.88 -2.87
C SER A 85 7.85 -1.54 -1.47
N TYR A 86 7.59 -0.36 -0.95
CA TYR A 86 7.95 0.02 0.42
C TYR A 86 6.71 0.08 1.31
N TYR A 87 6.86 -0.21 2.60
CA TYR A 87 5.77 -0.05 3.55
C TYR A 87 5.67 1.41 4.00
N SER A 88 4.50 2.03 3.82
CA SER A 88 4.21 3.34 4.38
C SER A 88 3.52 3.18 5.74
N PRO A 89 4.13 3.60 6.87
CA PRO A 89 3.47 3.61 8.17
C PRO A 89 2.31 4.62 8.22
N ILE A 90 2.32 5.65 7.38
CA ILE A 90 1.23 6.63 7.35
C ILE A 90 0.00 6.04 6.65
N GLU A 91 0.19 5.38 5.50
CA GLU A 91 -0.90 4.76 4.75
C GLU A 91 -1.23 3.33 5.24
N GLN A 92 -0.41 2.78 6.13
CA GLN A 92 -0.49 1.42 6.68
C GLN A 92 -0.56 0.34 5.58
N MET A 93 0.14 0.56 4.46
CA MET A 93 0.13 -0.35 3.31
C MET A 93 1.45 -0.28 2.54
N TYR A 94 1.68 -1.29 1.69
CA TYR A 94 2.79 -1.25 0.73
C TYR A 94 2.45 -0.38 -0.47
N ILE A 95 3.35 0.56 -0.78
CA ILE A 95 3.29 1.43 -1.95
C ILE A 95 4.31 0.94 -2.97
N PHE A 96 3.89 0.81 -4.23
CA PHE A 96 4.76 0.36 -5.31
C PHE A 96 5.76 1.47 -5.69
N ALA A 97 7.05 1.17 -5.63
CA ALA A 97 8.13 2.10 -5.99
C ALA A 97 8.49 1.98 -7.48
N GLY A 98 8.59 0.76 -8.01
CA GLY A 98 9.00 0.53 -9.39
C GLY A 98 9.44 -0.91 -9.66
N LYS A 99 9.91 -1.16 -10.88
CA LYS A 99 10.69 -2.37 -11.23
C LYS A 99 12.16 -1.95 -11.17
N ASP A 100 13.01 -2.73 -10.53
CA ASP A 100 14.46 -2.45 -10.51
C ASP A 100 15.07 -2.77 -11.90
N PRO A 101 15.89 -1.88 -12.49
CA PRO A 101 16.32 -0.56 -12.00
C PRO A 101 15.19 0.48 -12.03
N ILE A 102 15.02 1.20 -10.91
CA ILE A 102 13.94 2.19 -10.74
C ILE A 102 14.30 3.48 -11.49
N PRO A 103 13.41 4.03 -12.34
CA PRO A 103 13.65 5.32 -13.00
C PRO A 103 13.78 6.46 -11.98
N LEU A 104 14.77 7.34 -12.17
CA LEU A 104 15.09 8.45 -11.26
C LEU A 104 13.87 9.33 -10.91
N GLU A 105 12.97 9.52 -11.88
CA GLU A 105 11.73 10.31 -11.75
C GLU A 105 10.70 9.72 -10.75
N LYS A 106 10.82 8.45 -10.36
CA LYS A 106 9.91 7.77 -9.41
C LYS A 106 10.63 7.29 -8.15
N ASP A 107 11.86 7.74 -7.95
CA ASP A 107 12.79 7.10 -7.02
C ASP A 107 12.75 7.64 -5.58
N GLY A 108 11.92 8.65 -5.30
CA GLY A 108 11.87 9.31 -3.99
C GLY A 108 10.89 8.68 -3.00
N ILE A 109 11.38 8.21 -1.85
CA ILE A 109 10.58 7.88 -0.67
C ILE A 109 10.73 8.99 0.37
N SER A 110 9.60 9.60 0.77
CA SER A 110 9.61 10.58 1.87
C SER A 110 10.11 9.95 3.17
N VAL A 111 11.01 10.65 3.87
CA VAL A 111 11.59 10.25 5.17
C VAL A 111 10.55 9.97 6.25
N ASN A 112 9.35 10.55 6.12
CA ASN A 112 8.22 10.29 7.02
C ASN A 112 7.69 8.85 6.91
N ASN A 113 8.12 8.08 5.89
CA ASN A 113 7.80 6.66 5.76
C ASN A 113 8.81 5.74 6.46
N LEU A 114 9.85 6.28 7.07
CA LEU A 114 10.73 5.50 7.94
C LEU A 114 10.04 5.24 9.29
N SER A 115 10.22 4.03 9.82
CA SER A 115 9.84 3.72 11.20
C SER A 115 11.12 3.44 11.99
N ASN A 116 11.44 4.26 12.99
CA ASN A 116 12.68 4.14 13.78
C ASN A 116 13.95 4.10 12.90
N ASN A 117 14.06 5.05 11.96
CA ASN A 117 15.15 5.10 10.97
C ASN A 117 15.30 3.81 10.12
N ARG A 118 14.20 3.08 9.94
CA ARG A 118 14.17 1.82 9.20
C ARG A 118 13.20 1.86 8.04
N LEU A 119 13.66 1.41 6.88
CA LEU A 119 12.87 1.26 5.66
C LEU A 119 12.49 -0.21 5.47
N THR A 120 11.21 -0.52 5.26
CA THR A 120 10.77 -1.89 4.94
C THR A 120 10.44 -1.99 3.46
N LEU A 121 11.18 -2.84 2.75
CA LEU A 121 11.01 -3.15 1.34
C LEU A 121 10.44 -4.56 1.16
N LYS A 122 9.56 -4.72 0.18
CA LYS A 122 9.02 -5.99 -0.28
C LYS A 122 9.31 -6.14 -1.76
N PHE A 123 10.02 -7.21 -2.10
CA PHE A 123 10.37 -7.58 -3.46
C PHE A 123 9.38 -8.65 -3.96
N ARG A 124 8.98 -8.52 -5.22
CA ARG A 124 8.14 -9.51 -5.91
C ARG A 124 8.76 -9.82 -7.27
N PRO A 125 8.62 -11.05 -7.78
CA PRO A 125 9.04 -11.36 -9.14
C PRO A 125 8.37 -10.39 -10.10
N GLY A 126 9.14 -9.83 -11.03
CA GLY A 126 8.56 -9.14 -12.17
C GLY A 126 7.77 -10.15 -12.97
N GLN A 127 6.44 -10.18 -12.83
CA GLN A 127 5.64 -10.79 -13.88
C GLN A 127 5.82 -9.91 -15.10
N ASP A 128 6.58 -10.39 -16.08
CA ASP A 128 6.44 -9.92 -17.43
C ASP A 128 5.00 -10.25 -17.82
N ASN A 129 4.15 -9.22 -17.78
CA ASN A 129 2.80 -9.26 -18.33
C ASN A 129 2.82 -9.34 -19.86
N SER A 130 3.98 -9.57 -20.47
CA SER A 130 4.07 -10.05 -21.84
C SER A 130 3.11 -11.23 -21.98
N PRO A 131 2.17 -11.19 -22.93
CA PRO A 131 1.15 -12.23 -23.07
C PRO A 131 1.84 -13.59 -23.21
N LYS A 132 1.75 -14.40 -22.15
CA LYS A 132 2.27 -15.77 -22.12
C LYS A 132 1.49 -16.56 -23.17
N GLY A 133 2.05 -16.72 -24.35
CA GLY A 133 1.44 -17.52 -25.42
C GLY A 133 1.37 -16.88 -26.80
N MET A 134 1.89 -15.67 -27.01
CA MET A 134 2.22 -15.31 -28.40
C MET A 134 3.48 -16.09 -28.80
N PRO A 135 3.42 -16.94 -29.84
CA PRO A 135 4.64 -17.46 -30.44
C PRO A 135 5.52 -16.27 -30.80
N PRO A 136 6.86 -16.41 -30.73
CA PRO A 136 7.76 -15.34 -31.15
C PRO A 136 7.27 -14.86 -32.51
N ALA A 137 7.00 -13.55 -32.63
CA ALA A 137 6.61 -12.97 -33.89
C ALA A 137 7.62 -13.46 -34.94
N PRO A 138 7.16 -14.04 -36.07
CA PRO A 138 8.08 -14.55 -37.07
C PRO A 138 9.07 -13.43 -37.36
N VAL A 139 10.34 -13.71 -37.10
CA VAL A 139 11.43 -12.79 -37.42
C VAL A 139 11.24 -12.51 -38.89
N LEU A 140 10.85 -11.27 -39.21
CA LEU A 140 10.84 -10.77 -40.58
C LEU A 140 12.30 -10.69 -40.97
N GLU A 141 12.80 -11.83 -41.44
CA GLU A 141 14.11 -11.99 -42.02
C GLU A 141 14.21 -10.97 -43.14
N ASN A 142 15.08 -9.98 -42.92
CA ASN A 142 15.36 -8.93 -43.89
C ASN A 142 15.60 -9.57 -45.24
N GLN A 143 14.70 -9.34 -46.20
CA GLN A 143 14.96 -9.70 -47.58
C GLN A 143 16.16 -8.90 -48.08
N PRO A 144 17.23 -9.56 -48.57
CA PRO A 144 18.21 -8.87 -49.39
C PRO A 144 17.60 -8.59 -50.76
N SER A 145 17.55 -7.31 -51.11
CA SER A 145 17.33 -6.89 -52.49
C SER A 145 18.62 -7.12 -53.27
N SER A 146 18.62 -8.05 -54.21
CA SER A 146 19.23 -7.89 -55.54
C SER A 146 19.15 -9.17 -56.39
N TYR A 147 18.75 -8.96 -57.65
CA TYR A 147 18.89 -9.85 -58.79
C TYR A 147 20.33 -10.38 -58.95
N SER A 148 20.49 -11.69 -59.21
CA SER A 148 21.25 -12.20 -60.37
C SER A 148 21.07 -13.71 -60.55
N GLN A 149 21.42 -14.20 -61.74
CA GLN A 149 20.98 -15.41 -62.44
C GLN A 149 21.67 -16.74 -62.05
N ASN A 150 20.88 -17.83 -62.08
CA ASN A 150 21.19 -19.19 -62.61
C ASN A 150 22.20 -20.11 -61.86
N PRO A 151 22.26 -21.45 -62.16
CA PRO A 151 21.42 -22.49 -61.55
C PRO A 151 22.25 -23.73 -61.08
N GLU A 152 21.57 -24.84 -60.77
CA GLU A 152 22.05 -26.24 -60.59
C GLU A 152 22.41 -26.73 -59.18
N GLY A 153 21.93 -27.96 -58.87
CA GLY A 153 22.39 -28.78 -57.74
C GLY A 153 21.38 -28.97 -56.58
N GLN A 154 20.22 -29.60 -56.77
CA GLN A 154 19.98 -31.04 -56.54
C GLN A 154 19.83 -31.48 -55.04
N ILE A 155 18.69 -32.16 -54.79
CA ILE A 155 18.37 -33.27 -53.85
C ILE A 155 18.18 -33.11 -52.31
N GLY A 156 16.97 -33.53 -51.88
CA GLY A 156 16.65 -34.20 -50.61
C GLY A 156 16.16 -33.27 -49.48
N PHE A 157 15.19 -33.59 -48.63
CA PHE A 157 14.47 -34.83 -48.36
C PHE A 157 13.21 -34.51 -47.54
N THR A 158 12.22 -35.39 -47.64
CA THR A 158 10.86 -35.33 -47.08
C THR A 158 10.80 -35.41 -45.55
N GLY A 159 9.80 -34.77 -44.92
CA GLY A 159 9.53 -34.92 -43.49
C GLY A 159 8.14 -34.47 -43.04
N THR A 160 7.09 -35.13 -43.54
CA THR A 160 5.70 -34.98 -43.10
C THR A 160 5.53 -35.51 -41.67
N GLY A 161 5.45 -34.62 -40.68
CA GLY A 161 5.13 -34.96 -39.29
C GLY A 161 3.64 -34.84 -39.00
N MET A 162 2.92 -35.96 -39.01
CA MET A 162 1.53 -36.07 -38.55
C MET A 162 1.44 -35.79 -37.05
N ASN A 163 0.66 -34.78 -36.66
CA ASN A 163 0.40 -34.47 -35.26
C ASN A 163 -0.80 -35.30 -34.77
N MET A 164 -0.55 -36.27 -33.88
CA MET A 164 -1.58 -37.14 -33.30
C MET A 164 -2.42 -36.39 -32.26
N MET A 165 -3.69 -36.21 -32.60
CA MET A 165 -4.75 -35.69 -31.75
C MET A 165 -5.05 -36.68 -30.61
N HIS A 166 -4.54 -36.40 -29.40
CA HIS A 166 -4.87 -37.18 -28.20
C HIS A 166 -6.19 -36.69 -27.60
N GLN A 167 -7.19 -37.56 -27.55
CA GLN A 167 -8.46 -37.35 -26.85
C GLN A 167 -8.22 -37.24 -25.34
N ALA A 168 -8.82 -36.21 -24.74
CA ALA A 168 -8.91 -36.09 -23.29
C ALA A 168 -9.88 -37.15 -22.72
N PRO A 169 -9.56 -37.82 -21.61
CA PRO A 169 -10.47 -38.77 -20.96
C PRO A 169 -11.63 -38.03 -20.27
N PRO A 170 -12.80 -38.69 -20.14
CA PRO A 170 -13.99 -38.11 -19.52
C PRO A 170 -13.82 -37.91 -18.01
N VAL A 171 -14.20 -36.73 -17.54
CA VAL A 171 -14.23 -36.32 -16.14
C VAL A 171 -15.32 -37.11 -15.41
N GLN A 172 -14.94 -37.99 -14.49
CA GLN A 172 -15.88 -38.65 -13.58
C GLN A 172 -16.41 -37.64 -12.55
N ALA A 173 -17.74 -37.61 -12.39
CA ALA A 173 -18.40 -36.78 -11.41
C ALA A 173 -18.05 -37.23 -9.97
N PRO A 174 -17.83 -36.30 -9.03
CA PRO A 174 -17.52 -36.66 -7.65
C PRO A 174 -18.72 -37.30 -6.94
N PRO A 175 -18.49 -38.26 -6.02
CA PRO A 175 -19.55 -38.94 -5.29
C PRO A 175 -20.26 -37.98 -4.29
N PRO A 176 -21.53 -38.27 -3.95
CA PRO A 176 -22.32 -37.45 -3.04
C PRO A 176 -21.75 -37.48 -1.62
N ILE A 177 -21.64 -36.29 -1.03
CA ILE A 177 -21.18 -36.07 0.35
C ILE A 177 -22.27 -36.55 1.33
N PRO A 178 -21.95 -37.40 2.32
CA PRO A 178 -22.92 -37.84 3.32
C PRO A 178 -23.34 -36.69 4.24
N THR A 179 -24.65 -36.50 4.39
CA THR A 179 -25.25 -35.56 5.34
C THR A 179 -25.07 -36.04 6.78
N PRO A 180 -24.67 -35.16 7.72
CA PRO A 180 -24.56 -35.52 9.14
C PRO A 180 -25.93 -35.70 9.80
N PRO A 181 -26.06 -36.59 10.79
CA PRO A 181 -27.31 -36.85 11.49
C PRO A 181 -27.70 -35.70 12.45
N PRO A 182 -29.00 -35.58 12.79
CA PRO A 182 -29.51 -34.51 13.64
C PRO A 182 -29.08 -34.69 15.10
N VAL A 183 -28.57 -33.60 15.69
CA VAL A 183 -28.16 -33.51 17.09
C VAL A 183 -29.40 -33.53 17.99
N GLN A 184 -29.52 -34.54 18.84
CA GLN A 184 -30.53 -34.63 19.89
C GLN A 184 -30.09 -33.80 21.11
N ASN A 185 -30.90 -32.80 21.47
CA ASN A 185 -30.74 -32.03 22.70
C ASN A 185 -31.18 -32.87 23.90
N THR A 186 -30.29 -33.06 24.87
CA THR A 186 -30.61 -33.61 26.20
C THR A 186 -30.74 -32.46 27.22
N PRO A 187 -31.81 -32.42 28.03
CA PRO A 187 -31.95 -31.47 29.14
C PRO A 187 -31.22 -32.02 30.38
N MET A 188 -30.31 -31.23 30.96
CA MET A 188 -29.66 -31.58 32.22
C MET A 188 -30.54 -31.27 33.42
N SER A 189 -30.52 -32.26 34.31
CA SER A 189 -31.26 -32.45 35.54
C SER A 189 -30.77 -31.52 36.67
N SER A 190 -31.74 -31.16 37.50
CA SER A 190 -31.67 -30.43 38.76
C SER A 190 -30.95 -31.21 39.88
N GLY A 191 -30.22 -30.48 40.73
CA GLY A 191 -29.62 -30.96 41.98
C GLY A 191 -29.35 -29.79 42.95
N PRO A 192 -29.20 -30.05 44.27
CA PRO A 192 -30.03 -29.38 45.27
C PRO A 192 -29.35 -28.29 46.13
N THR A 193 -30.24 -27.52 46.72
CA THR A 193 -30.22 -26.58 47.85
C THR A 193 -29.15 -26.81 48.93
N LEU A 194 -28.47 -25.72 49.32
CA LEU A 194 -27.90 -25.53 50.66
C LEU A 194 -28.26 -24.13 51.16
N ASP A 195 -28.98 -24.12 52.28
CA ASP A 195 -29.39 -22.98 53.08
C ASP A 195 -28.20 -22.31 53.77
N ILE A 196 -28.05 -20.99 53.57
CA ILE A 196 -27.29 -20.11 54.47
C ILE A 196 -28.07 -18.80 54.63
N GLU A 197 -28.52 -18.55 55.86
CA GLU A 197 -29.19 -17.34 56.34
C GLU A 197 -28.28 -16.09 56.37
N GLU A 198 -28.91 -14.97 56.00
CA GLU A 198 -28.73 -13.57 56.38
C GLU A 198 -27.36 -13.04 56.88
N LYS A 199 -26.80 -12.07 56.10
CA LYS A 199 -26.53 -10.73 56.66
C LYS A 199 -26.40 -9.62 55.60
N GLU A 200 -26.94 -8.47 55.99
CA GLU A 200 -27.27 -7.23 55.29
C GLU A 200 -26.24 -6.52 54.37
N LYS A 201 -26.82 -5.79 53.40
CA LYS A 201 -26.44 -4.50 52.78
C LYS A 201 -25.16 -4.40 51.93
N SER A 202 -25.36 -4.28 50.61
CA SER A 202 -24.76 -3.19 49.81
C SER A 202 -25.45 -3.01 48.47
N ASP A 203 -25.80 -1.76 48.15
CA ASP A 203 -26.17 -1.26 46.82
C ASP A 203 -25.28 -1.81 45.71
N SER A 204 -25.88 -2.27 44.60
CA SER A 204 -25.32 -2.13 43.26
C SER A 204 -26.36 -2.49 42.19
N GLN A 205 -26.77 -1.45 41.46
CA GLN A 205 -27.44 -1.53 40.16
C GLN A 205 -26.51 -2.22 39.15
N ASP A 206 -27.01 -3.23 38.43
CA ASP A 206 -26.82 -3.38 36.97
C ASP A 206 -27.29 -4.77 36.50
N GLN A 207 -28.59 -4.91 36.25
CA GLN A 207 -29.16 -6.01 35.44
C GLN A 207 -30.29 -5.52 34.53
N SER A 208 -30.05 -4.47 33.76
CA SER A 208 -31.00 -4.01 32.75
C SER A 208 -30.28 -3.57 31.46
N ASN A 209 -29.67 -4.51 30.73
CA ASN A 209 -29.17 -4.17 29.39
C ASN A 209 -29.18 -5.29 28.33
N MET A 210 -29.99 -6.35 28.47
CA MET A 210 -29.99 -7.45 27.49
C MET A 210 -31.32 -7.72 26.76
N GLU A 211 -32.39 -6.93 26.99
CA GLU A 211 -33.71 -7.22 26.39
C GLU A 211 -34.42 -6.00 25.74
N ILE A 212 -33.67 -5.15 25.04
CA ILE A 212 -34.24 -4.11 24.16
C ILE A 212 -33.55 -4.17 22.78
N TRP A 213 -33.78 -5.22 21.99
CA TRP A 213 -33.24 -5.24 20.61
C TRP A 213 -34.17 -5.71 19.49
N SER A 214 -35.44 -5.98 19.74
CA SER A 214 -36.25 -6.64 18.71
C SER A 214 -37.15 -5.71 17.86
N SER A 215 -37.46 -4.48 18.29
CA SER A 215 -38.55 -3.70 17.64
C SER A 215 -38.28 -2.21 17.32
N ALA A 216 -37.09 -1.65 17.61
CA ALA A 216 -36.77 -0.22 17.37
C ALA A 216 -35.94 0.07 16.09
N LYS A 217 -36.05 -0.77 15.05
CA LYS A 217 -35.14 -0.75 13.88
C LYS A 217 -35.39 0.37 12.85
N ALA A 218 -36.44 1.19 12.98
CA ALA A 218 -36.76 2.18 11.95
C ALA A 218 -36.33 3.64 12.24
N ASN A 219 -35.87 3.98 13.45
CA ASN A 219 -35.59 5.40 13.77
C ASN A 219 -34.28 5.69 14.52
N ARG A 220 -33.37 4.71 14.63
CA ARG A 220 -32.00 4.98 15.11
C ARG A 220 -31.17 5.61 13.99
N ARG A 221 -31.48 6.86 13.62
CA ARG A 221 -30.55 7.72 12.87
C ARG A 221 -29.22 7.66 13.63
N THR A 222 -28.20 7.11 12.99
CA THR A 222 -26.92 6.82 13.63
C THR A 222 -26.41 8.12 14.22
N LYS A 223 -26.28 8.18 15.55
CA LYS A 223 -25.78 9.38 16.25
C LYS A 223 -24.50 9.83 15.56
N GLU A 224 -24.50 11.05 15.05
CA GLU A 224 -23.34 11.60 14.34
C GLU A 224 -22.14 11.59 15.29
N ARG A 225 -21.01 11.05 14.81
CA ARG A 225 -19.78 10.92 15.60
C ARG A 225 -18.84 12.07 15.31
N LYS A 226 -18.03 12.45 16.30
CA LYS A 226 -16.94 13.42 16.14
C LYS A 226 -15.83 12.86 15.25
N ILE A 227 -15.12 13.73 14.53
CA ILE A 227 -14.01 13.34 13.67
C ILE A 227 -12.88 12.69 14.49
N SER A 228 -12.54 13.25 15.65
CA SER A 228 -11.55 12.69 16.59
C SER A 228 -11.86 11.24 16.96
N PHE A 229 -13.09 10.97 17.39
CA PHE A 229 -13.57 9.63 17.73
C PHE A 229 -13.45 8.65 16.55
N VAL A 230 -13.77 9.11 15.34
CA VAL A 230 -13.69 8.27 14.13
C VAL A 230 -12.23 7.92 13.82
N ILE A 231 -11.31 8.88 13.88
CA ILE A 231 -9.88 8.67 13.67
C ILE A 231 -9.34 7.64 14.67
N GLU A 232 -9.65 7.82 15.95
CA GLU A 232 -9.23 6.91 17.02
C GLU A 232 -9.70 5.48 16.75
N LYS A 233 -10.99 5.30 16.43
CA LYS A 233 -11.59 3.99 16.22
C LYS A 233 -11.06 3.28 14.97
N VAL A 234 -10.86 4.01 13.87
CA VAL A 234 -10.25 3.45 12.64
C VAL A 234 -8.79 3.07 12.90
N SER A 235 -8.06 3.88 13.66
CA SER A 235 -6.65 3.59 14.02
C SER A 235 -6.54 2.35 14.89
N MET A 236 -7.37 2.23 15.94
CA MET A 236 -7.44 1.06 16.79
C MET A 236 -7.82 -0.19 15.99
N TRP A 237 -8.80 -0.09 15.10
CA TRP A 237 -9.22 -1.19 14.23
C TRP A 237 -8.08 -1.72 13.34
N ARG A 238 -7.31 -0.81 12.71
CA ARG A 238 -6.16 -1.18 11.87
C ARG A 238 -5.00 -1.72 12.68
N LYS A 239 -4.76 -1.20 13.89
CA LYS A 239 -3.75 -1.72 14.81
C LYS A 239 -4.04 -3.19 15.19
N LEU A 240 -5.28 -3.52 15.54
CA LEU A 240 -5.70 -4.90 15.85
C LEU A 240 -5.52 -5.84 14.66
N TYR A 241 -5.81 -5.38 13.45
CA TYR A 241 -5.64 -6.17 12.23
C TYR A 241 -4.15 -6.45 11.91
N ASN A 242 -3.29 -5.43 12.03
CA ASN A 242 -1.86 -5.56 11.72
C ASN A 242 -1.11 -6.42 12.75
N GLY A 243 -1.64 -6.45 13.98
CA GLY A 243 -1.17 -7.26 15.08
C GLY A 243 -0.82 -6.40 16.29
N ILE A 244 -1.24 -6.86 17.47
CA ILE A 244 -0.86 -6.26 18.76
C ILE A 244 -0.05 -7.27 19.56
N GLN A 245 0.89 -6.76 20.36
CA GLN A 245 1.62 -7.59 21.31
C GLN A 245 0.73 -7.84 22.53
N ASP A 246 0.53 -9.11 22.86
CA ASP A 246 -0.18 -9.51 24.08
C ASP A 246 0.75 -9.45 25.30
N ASN A 247 0.20 -9.60 26.51
CA ASN A 247 0.96 -9.57 27.78
C ASN A 247 2.07 -10.65 27.84
N THR A 248 1.97 -11.68 27.00
CA THR A 248 2.95 -12.76 26.85
C THR A 248 4.08 -12.42 25.89
N GLY A 249 4.06 -11.23 25.27
CA GLY A 249 5.02 -10.82 24.25
C GLY A 249 4.72 -11.37 22.85
N LYS A 250 3.71 -12.25 22.68
CA LYS A 250 3.31 -12.79 21.37
C LYS A 250 2.52 -11.76 20.55
N ILE A 251 2.77 -11.71 19.24
CA ILE A 251 2.02 -10.84 18.31
C ILE A 251 0.74 -11.57 17.88
N VAL A 252 -0.41 -11.04 18.27
CA VAL A 252 -1.74 -11.56 17.92
C VAL A 252 -2.37 -10.67 16.85
N ARG A 253 -2.76 -11.26 15.72
CA ARG A 253 -3.49 -10.58 14.63
C ARG A 253 -4.96 -10.94 14.67
N TYR A 254 -5.83 -9.95 14.56
CA TYR A 254 -7.27 -10.17 14.47
C TYR A 254 -7.75 -10.11 13.02
N SER A 255 -8.81 -10.86 12.71
CA SER A 255 -9.58 -10.64 11.48
C SER A 255 -10.19 -9.23 11.49
N LEU A 256 -10.53 -8.69 10.32
CA LEU A 256 -11.17 -7.36 10.25
C LEU A 256 -12.51 -7.34 10.98
N GLU A 257 -13.25 -8.45 10.90
CA GLU A 257 -14.54 -8.67 11.55
C GLU A 257 -14.40 -8.69 13.08
N ASP A 258 -13.45 -9.47 13.61
CA ASP A 258 -13.26 -9.56 15.07
C ASP A 258 -12.66 -8.28 15.64
N ALA A 259 -11.75 -7.63 14.91
CA ALA A 259 -11.26 -6.32 15.27
C ALA A 259 -12.41 -5.29 15.31
N ALA A 260 -13.36 -5.33 14.37
CA ALA A 260 -14.52 -4.44 14.36
C ALA A 260 -15.45 -4.69 15.57
N LYS A 261 -15.69 -5.96 15.91
CA LYS A 261 -16.42 -6.34 17.14
C LYS A 261 -15.74 -5.76 18.38
N LYS A 262 -14.42 -5.91 18.51
CA LYS A 262 -13.64 -5.36 19.65
C LYS A 262 -13.71 -3.84 19.74
N VAL A 263 -13.71 -3.14 18.60
CA VAL A 263 -13.79 -1.67 18.55
C VAL A 263 -15.18 -1.14 18.87
N GLY A 264 -16.21 -2.00 18.79
CA GLY A 264 -17.61 -1.65 19.07
C GLY A 264 -18.29 -0.90 17.91
N ILE A 265 -17.79 -1.07 16.67
CA ILE A 265 -18.36 -0.42 15.47
C ILE A 265 -18.48 -1.46 14.37
N SER A 266 -19.60 -1.45 13.63
CA SER A 266 -19.75 -2.35 12.49
C SER A 266 -18.66 -2.15 11.46
N LYS A 267 -18.13 -3.24 10.92
CA LYS A 267 -17.08 -3.24 9.88
C LYS A 267 -17.40 -2.30 8.72
N LYS A 268 -18.64 -2.35 8.21
CA LYS A 268 -19.12 -1.47 7.13
C LYS A 268 -18.94 0.02 7.45
N SER A 269 -19.20 0.45 8.69
CA SER A 269 -19.03 1.85 9.09
C SER A 269 -17.56 2.24 9.19
N LEU A 270 -16.71 1.34 9.72
CA LEU A 270 -15.26 1.55 9.79
C LEU A 270 -14.62 1.63 8.39
N ASP A 271 -15.07 0.79 7.46
CA ASP A 271 -14.66 0.83 6.05
C ASP A 271 -15.03 2.19 5.40
N ASP A 272 -16.26 2.68 5.59
CA ASP A 272 -16.68 4.01 5.12
C ASP A 272 -15.82 5.11 5.75
N TYR A 273 -15.64 5.09 7.08
CA TYR A 273 -14.82 6.09 7.77
C TYR A 273 -13.39 6.13 7.25
N LEU A 274 -12.76 4.98 7.09
CA LEU A 274 -11.40 4.90 6.54
C LEU A 274 -11.33 5.50 5.14
N LEU A 275 -12.33 5.24 4.29
CA LEU A 275 -12.40 5.82 2.96
C LEU A 275 -12.52 7.36 3.02
N GLN A 276 -13.36 7.89 3.91
CA GLN A 276 -13.50 9.34 4.11
C GLN A 276 -12.21 9.97 4.61
N LEU A 277 -11.52 9.34 5.57
CA LEU A 277 -10.23 9.83 6.07
C LEU A 277 -9.17 9.87 4.97
N ARG A 278 -9.09 8.83 4.13
CA ARG A 278 -8.16 8.79 2.98
C ARG A 278 -8.44 9.92 1.99
N TYR A 279 -9.69 10.16 1.62
CA TYR A 279 -10.02 11.27 0.72
C TYR A 279 -9.85 12.64 1.37
N GLY A 280 -10.18 12.77 2.65
CA GLY A 280 -9.91 13.99 3.41
C GLY A 280 -8.44 14.35 3.33
N LYS A 281 -7.56 13.39 3.60
CA LYS A 281 -6.11 13.58 3.45
C LYS A 281 -5.70 13.89 2.01
N LYS A 282 -6.20 13.16 1.01
CA LYS A 282 -5.94 13.41 -0.42
C LYS A 282 -6.26 14.85 -0.82
N TYR A 283 -7.36 15.40 -0.31
CA TYR A 283 -7.85 16.73 -0.67
C TYR A 283 -7.41 17.85 0.29
N GLY A 284 -6.53 17.56 1.25
CA GLY A 284 -6.00 18.57 2.18
C GLY A 284 -6.98 19.03 3.25
N PHE A 285 -7.84 18.13 3.76
CA PHE A 285 -8.71 18.42 4.89
C PHE A 285 -7.90 18.58 6.19
N ASP A 286 -8.06 19.70 6.90
CA ASP A 286 -7.44 19.91 8.21
C ASP A 286 -8.21 19.17 9.32
N PHE A 287 -7.71 17.99 9.68
CA PHE A 287 -8.29 17.16 10.74
C PHE A 287 -8.08 17.73 12.15
N ASN A 288 -7.05 18.55 12.37
CA ASN A 288 -6.73 19.08 13.69
C ASN A 288 -7.67 20.22 14.06
N GLU A 289 -7.93 21.12 13.11
CA GLU A 289 -8.91 22.20 13.26
C GLU A 289 -10.32 21.64 13.48
N HIS A 290 -10.68 20.56 12.76
CA HIS A 290 -12.03 20.00 12.77
C HIS A 290 -12.21 18.78 13.69
N LYS A 291 -11.30 18.52 14.63
CA LYS A 291 -11.32 17.29 15.45
C LYS A 291 -12.60 17.11 16.26
N GLU A 292 -13.16 18.20 16.80
CA GLU A 292 -14.40 18.20 17.59
C GLU A 292 -15.66 18.28 16.73
N ALA A 293 -15.49 18.55 15.44
CA ALA A 293 -16.58 18.66 14.49
C ALA A 293 -17.14 17.27 14.15
N LYS A 294 -18.37 17.23 13.63
CA LYS A 294 -19.02 15.98 13.26
C LYS A 294 -18.49 15.44 11.94
N ILE A 295 -18.44 14.11 11.80
CA ILE A 295 -17.95 13.42 10.58
C ILE A 295 -18.70 13.82 9.30
N GLY A 296 -19.92 14.36 9.41
CA GLY A 296 -20.69 14.90 8.29
C GLY A 296 -19.95 16.02 7.55
N ILE A 297 -19.17 16.85 8.26
CA ILE A 297 -18.39 17.95 7.65
C ILE A 297 -17.31 17.39 6.72
N LEU A 298 -16.58 16.37 7.16
CA LEU A 298 -15.60 15.68 6.31
C LEU A 298 -16.26 15.07 5.07
N ARG A 299 -17.40 14.40 5.23
CA ARG A 299 -18.13 13.79 4.10
C ARG A 299 -18.59 14.83 3.08
N ALA A 300 -19.11 15.97 3.54
CA ALA A 300 -19.54 17.06 2.67
C ALA A 300 -18.36 17.65 1.90
N PHE A 301 -17.23 17.88 2.58
CA PHE A 301 -15.98 18.34 1.97
C PHE A 301 -15.48 17.38 0.89
N VAL A 302 -15.38 16.08 1.20
CA VAL A 302 -14.93 15.05 0.25
C VAL A 302 -15.86 14.96 -0.96
N LYS A 303 -17.18 15.04 -0.75
CA LYS A 303 -18.16 15.05 -1.84
C LYS A 303 -17.97 16.26 -2.76
N LYS A 304 -17.80 17.45 -2.20
CA LYS A 304 -17.54 18.69 -2.96
C LYS A 304 -16.27 18.56 -3.80
N LYS A 305 -15.17 18.13 -3.19
CA LYS A 305 -13.88 17.96 -3.88
C LYS A 305 -13.91 16.89 -4.99
N LYS A 306 -14.63 15.79 -4.77
CA LYS A 306 -14.84 14.78 -5.81
C LYS A 306 -15.63 15.31 -7.01
N GLN A 307 -16.60 16.18 -6.77
CA GLN A 307 -17.37 16.80 -7.86
C GLN A 307 -16.48 17.77 -8.65
N GLU A 308 -15.73 18.63 -7.96
CA GLU A 308 -14.76 19.55 -8.59
C GLU A 308 -13.73 18.80 -9.47
N GLU A 309 -13.23 17.63 -9.01
CA GLU A 309 -12.30 16.79 -9.77
C GLU A 309 -12.95 16.19 -11.04
N LYS A 310 -14.23 15.78 -10.96
CA LYS A 310 -14.99 15.26 -12.12
C LYS A 310 -15.27 16.35 -13.15
N ASP A 311 -15.65 17.54 -12.71
CA ASP A 311 -15.97 18.65 -13.60
C ASP A 311 -14.72 19.10 -14.38
N LYS A 312 -13.55 19.12 -13.72
CA LYS A 312 -12.25 19.36 -14.37
C LYS A 312 -11.89 18.30 -15.41
N GLN A 313 -12.18 17.03 -15.13
CA GLN A 313 -11.93 15.94 -16.10
C GLN A 313 -12.85 16.04 -17.31
N LYS A 314 -14.13 16.37 -17.11
CA LYS A 314 -15.09 16.57 -18.19
C LYS A 314 -14.67 17.72 -19.11
N GLY A 315 -14.33 18.89 -18.53
CA GLY A 315 -13.88 20.04 -19.31
C GLY A 315 -12.59 19.78 -20.11
N LYS A 316 -11.71 18.90 -19.63
CA LYS A 316 -10.50 18.50 -20.38
C LYS A 316 -10.82 17.54 -21.54
N MET A 317 -11.84 16.70 -21.43
CA MET A 317 -12.27 15.83 -22.53
C MET A 317 -12.96 16.64 -23.63
N ASP A 318 -13.85 17.57 -23.26
CA ASP A 318 -14.54 18.42 -24.23
C ASP A 318 -13.56 19.31 -25.01
N ALA A 319 -12.50 19.81 -24.35
CA ALA A 319 -11.44 20.60 -25.01
C ALA A 319 -10.47 19.78 -25.89
N LEU A 320 -10.52 18.44 -25.86
CA LEU A 320 -9.69 17.57 -26.70
C LEU A 320 -10.47 17.00 -27.90
N SER A 321 -11.79 17.16 -27.91
CA SER A 321 -12.65 16.76 -29.04
C SER A 321 -12.84 17.85 -30.09
N ASP A 322 -12.41 19.08 -29.81
CA ASP A 322 -12.38 20.21 -30.75
C ASP A 322 -10.99 20.34 -31.41
#